data_AF-A0A8T7LTV3-F1
#
_entry.id   AF-A0A8T7LTV3-F1
#
_cell.length_a   1.000
_cell.length_b   1.000
_cell.length_c   1.000
_cell.angle_alpha   90.00
_cell.angle_beta   90.00
_cell.angle_gamma   90.00
#
_symmetry.space_group_name_H-M   'P 1'
#
loop_
_entity.id
_entity.type
_entity.pdbx_description
1 polymer ?
#
loop_
_entity_poly.entity_id
_entity_poly.type
_entity_poly.pdbx_seq_one_letter_code
_entity_poly.pdbx_strand_id
1 'polypeptide(L)'
;MPSIDEIVGALQKIFGERAKALANEQGVNKRSSKITGTILALVLVTGFMSQPGASLNQLSQIAQQFGVNVTRSGLSQRLTSVTVEFLRLLFEEALQVWQQREGLWLELFEPFRGVYLIDSTHIGLANYNEPEELNN
;
A
#
# COMPACT_ATOMS: atom_id res chain seq x y z
N MET A 1 -7.54 14.54 -8.93
CA MET A 1 -6.97 13.25 -9.39
C MET A 1 -5.54 13.54 -9.82
N PRO A 2 -4.54 12.83 -9.32
CA PRO A 2 -3.15 13.07 -9.72
C PRO A 2 -2.98 12.80 -11.23
N SER A 3 -2.19 13.63 -11.91
CA SER A 3 -1.85 13.46 -13.32
C SER A 3 -0.92 12.26 -13.52
N ILE A 4 -0.82 11.78 -14.77
CA ILE A 4 0.13 10.70 -15.10
C ILE A 4 1.56 11.11 -14.75
N ASP A 5 1.95 12.35 -15.06
CA ASP A 5 3.30 12.86 -14.77
C ASP A 5 3.57 12.93 -13.27
N GLU A 6 2.55 13.27 -12.48
CA GLU A 6 2.64 13.31 -11.02
C GLU A 6 2.83 11.92 -10.42
N ILE A 7 2.11 10.92 -10.94
CA ILE A 7 2.25 9.52 -10.53
C ILE A 7 3.64 9.00 -10.93
N VAL A 8 4.07 9.26 -12.17
CA VAL A 8 5.39 8.86 -12.67
C VAL A 8 6.50 9.47 -11.82
N GLY A 9 6.42 10.77 -11.52
CA GLY A 9 7.39 11.45 -10.67
C GLY A 9 7.44 10.87 -9.24
N ALA A 10 6.28 10.56 -8.66
CA ALA A 10 6.22 9.92 -7.34
C ALA A 10 6.85 8.52 -7.34
N LEU A 11 6.52 7.69 -8.34
CA LEU A 11 7.08 6.34 -8.48
C LEU A 11 8.59 6.37 -8.73
N GLN A 12 9.08 7.29 -9.56
CA GLN A 12 10.51 7.49 -9.81
C GLN A 12 11.25 7.94 -8.55
N LYS A 13 10.66 8.84 -7.76
CA LYS A 13 11.23 9.27 -6.47
C LYS A 13 11.32 8.12 -5.47
N ILE A 14 10.23 7.35 -5.32
CA ILE A 14 10.14 6.25 -4.35
C ILE A 14 11.04 5.08 -4.78
N PHE A 15 10.82 4.50 -5.95
CA PHE A 15 11.55 3.31 -6.40
C PHE A 15 12.95 3.62 -6.97
N GLY A 16 13.20 4.85 -7.38
CA GLY A 16 14.52 5.31 -7.83
C GLY A 16 15.38 5.79 -6.66
N GLU A 17 15.31 7.10 -6.37
CA GLU A 17 16.22 7.77 -5.44
C GLU A 17 16.11 7.25 -4.01
N ARG A 18 14.88 7.18 -3.46
CA ARG A 18 14.65 6.78 -2.06
C ARG A 18 15.00 5.32 -1.81
N ALA A 19 14.52 4.41 -2.65
CA ALA A 19 14.86 2.99 -2.54
C ALA A 19 16.36 2.75 -2.63
N LYS A 20 17.08 3.48 -3.51
CA LYS A 20 18.53 3.35 -3.62
C LYS A 20 19.27 3.83 -2.36
N ALA A 21 18.86 4.98 -1.80
CA ALA A 21 19.44 5.51 -0.56
C ALA A 21 19.23 4.54 0.61
N LEU A 22 17.98 4.15 0.88
CA LEU A 22 17.63 3.24 1.97
C LEU A 22 18.29 1.86 1.81
N ALA A 23 18.36 1.33 0.59
CA ALA A 23 19.01 0.03 0.36
C ALA A 23 20.52 0.04 0.66
N ASN A 24 21.18 1.20 0.53
CA ASN A 24 22.58 1.36 0.90
C ASN A 24 22.74 1.52 2.41
N GLU A 25 21.91 2.37 3.03
CA GLU A 25 21.93 2.62 4.48
C GLU A 25 21.65 1.35 5.29
N GLN A 26 20.65 0.58 4.87
CA GLN A 26 20.27 -0.67 5.54
C GLN A 26 21.18 -1.86 5.17
N GLY A 27 22.11 -1.70 4.22
CA GLY A 27 23.00 -2.79 3.80
C GLY A 27 22.31 -3.91 3.00
N VAL A 28 21.17 -3.62 2.36
CA VAL A 28 20.49 -4.55 1.43
C VAL A 28 21.36 -4.82 0.21
N ASN A 29 22.10 -3.80 -0.25
CA ASN A 29 23.00 -3.90 -1.39
C ASN A 29 24.33 -4.54 -0.98
N LYS A 30 24.68 -5.66 -1.63
CA LYS A 30 26.02 -6.27 -1.52
C LYS A 30 26.89 -5.81 -2.70
N ARG A 31 28.20 -5.58 -2.46
CA ARG A 31 29.19 -4.97 -3.40
C ARG A 31 29.36 -5.67 -4.77
N SER A 32 28.72 -6.81 -5.00
CA SER A 32 28.76 -7.60 -6.24
C SER A 32 27.37 -8.06 -6.72
N SER A 33 26.29 -7.54 -6.12
CA SER A 33 24.93 -8.01 -6.39
C SER A 33 24.30 -7.30 -7.59
N LYS A 34 23.89 -8.07 -8.61
CA LYS A 34 23.03 -7.57 -9.71
C LYS A 34 21.62 -7.18 -9.24
N ILE A 35 21.18 -7.72 -8.11
CA ILE A 35 19.91 -7.38 -7.47
C ILE A 35 20.17 -6.26 -6.47
N THR A 36 19.74 -5.06 -6.80
CA THR A 36 19.73 -3.92 -5.89
C THR A 36 18.44 -3.91 -5.05
N GLY A 37 18.42 -3.16 -3.96
CA GLY A 37 17.20 -2.95 -3.17
C GLY A 37 16.05 -2.35 -3.98
N THR A 38 16.33 -1.46 -4.93
CA THR A 38 15.35 -0.96 -5.91
C THR A 38 14.69 -2.09 -6.70
N ILE A 39 15.49 -2.97 -7.31
CA ILE A 39 14.95 -4.10 -8.09
C ILE A 39 14.18 -5.05 -7.19
N LEU A 40 14.68 -5.32 -5.98
CA LEU A 40 14.00 -6.18 -5.03
C LEU A 40 12.61 -5.62 -4.64
N ALA A 41 12.53 -4.33 -4.33
CA ALA A 41 11.26 -3.66 -4.02
C ALA A 41 10.29 -3.70 -5.20
N LEU A 42 10.76 -3.38 -6.42
CA LEU A 42 9.93 -3.42 -7.63
C LEU A 42 9.39 -4.83 -7.90
N VAL A 43 10.23 -5.86 -7.78
CA VAL A 43 9.82 -7.26 -7.98
C VAL A 43 8.75 -7.68 -6.98
N LEU A 44 8.93 -7.38 -5.69
CA LEU A 44 7.97 -7.75 -4.65
C LEU A 44 6.66 -7.00 -4.82
N VAL A 45 6.70 -5.68 -4.99
CA VAL A 45 5.50 -4.86 -5.15
C VAL A 45 4.74 -5.26 -6.41
N THR A 46 5.41 -5.33 -7.56
CA THR A 46 4.78 -5.70 -8.83
C THR A 46 4.21 -7.11 -8.78
N GLY A 47 4.95 -8.05 -8.16
CA GLY A 47 4.51 -9.43 -8.02
C GLY A 47 3.28 -9.59 -7.15
N PHE A 48 3.25 -8.98 -5.97
CA PHE A 48 2.10 -9.07 -5.08
C PHE A 48 0.91 -8.24 -5.56
N MET A 49 1.13 -7.14 -6.30
CA MET A 49 0.05 -6.41 -6.99
C MET A 49 -0.58 -7.27 -8.08
N SER A 50 0.21 -8.01 -8.85
CA SER A 50 -0.30 -8.86 -9.94
C SER A 50 -0.96 -10.13 -9.40
N GLN A 51 -0.36 -10.72 -8.36
CA GLN A 51 -0.86 -11.92 -7.70
C GLN A 51 -0.52 -11.89 -6.20
N PRO A 52 -1.52 -11.67 -5.32
CA PRO A 52 -1.28 -11.54 -3.87
C PRO A 52 -0.55 -12.72 -3.22
N GLY A 53 -0.66 -13.92 -3.81
CA GLY A 53 0.04 -15.14 -3.38
C GLY A 53 1.20 -15.56 -4.29
N ALA A 54 1.87 -14.62 -4.96
CA ALA A 54 2.96 -14.91 -5.88
C ALA A 54 4.04 -15.79 -5.24
N SER A 55 4.31 -16.94 -5.85
CA SER A 55 5.39 -17.84 -5.45
C SER A 55 6.77 -17.27 -5.80
N LEU A 56 7.83 -17.78 -5.14
CA LEU A 56 9.22 -17.39 -5.48
C LEU A 56 9.58 -17.65 -6.95
N ASN A 57 8.95 -18.62 -7.60
CA ASN A 57 9.11 -18.86 -9.04
C ASN A 57 8.59 -17.67 -9.86
N GLN A 58 7.38 -17.20 -9.53
CA GLN A 58 6.76 -16.10 -10.25
C GLN A 58 7.50 -14.79 -9.99
N LEU A 59 7.95 -14.56 -8.75
CA LEU A 59 8.81 -13.41 -8.43
C LEU A 59 10.14 -13.46 -9.20
N SER A 60 10.73 -14.64 -9.42
CA SER A 60 11.94 -14.76 -10.24
C SER A 60 11.70 -14.44 -11.72
N GLN A 61 10.53 -14.77 -12.25
CA GLN A 61 10.13 -14.41 -13.61
C GLN A 61 9.91 -12.89 -13.74
N ILE A 62 9.31 -12.26 -12.74
CA ILE A 62 9.15 -10.80 -12.69
C ILE A 62 10.52 -10.11 -12.63
N ALA A 63 11.46 -10.63 -11.84
CA ALA A 63 12.82 -10.09 -11.83
C ALA A 63 13.50 -10.13 -13.21
N GLN A 64 13.23 -11.15 -14.03
CA GLN A 64 13.71 -11.21 -15.41
C GLN A 64 13.13 -10.10 -16.28
N GLN A 65 11.88 -9.69 -16.06
CA GLN A 65 11.27 -8.54 -16.74
C GLN A 65 12.00 -7.23 -16.42
N PHE A 66 12.57 -7.13 -15.22
CA PHE A 66 13.46 -6.02 -14.82
C PHE A 66 14.93 -6.23 -15.22
N GLY A 67 15.22 -7.20 -16.10
CA GLY A 67 16.57 -7.46 -16.64
C GLY A 67 17.50 -8.22 -15.68
N VAL A 68 16.99 -8.78 -14.58
CA VAL A 68 17.80 -9.48 -13.58
C VAL A 68 17.43 -10.95 -13.49
N ASN A 69 18.37 -11.82 -13.88
CA ASN A 69 18.19 -13.26 -13.73
C ASN A 69 18.54 -13.69 -12.29
N VAL A 70 17.55 -14.14 -11.54
CA VAL A 70 17.67 -14.60 -10.15
C VAL A 70 17.00 -15.95 -9.99
N THR A 71 17.60 -16.83 -9.21
CA THR A 71 16.98 -18.11 -8.85
C THR A 71 16.00 -17.95 -7.70
N ARG A 72 15.04 -18.87 -7.56
CA ARG A 72 14.17 -18.95 -6.37
C ARG A 72 14.94 -18.85 -5.06
N SER A 73 16.02 -19.64 -4.94
CA SER A 73 16.87 -19.67 -3.74
C SER A 73 17.58 -18.31 -3.53
N GLY A 74 18.08 -17.70 -4.61
CA GLY A 74 18.70 -16.37 -4.54
C GLY A 74 17.74 -15.25 -4.12
N LEU A 75 16.45 -15.35 -4.45
CA LEU A 75 15.41 -14.46 -3.91
C LEU A 75 15.11 -14.77 -2.45
N SER A 76 14.89 -16.04 -2.12
CA SER A 76 14.62 -16.46 -0.74
C SER A 76 15.70 -16.00 0.24
N GLN A 77 16.97 -16.08 -0.15
CA GLN A 77 18.11 -15.62 0.67
C GLN A 77 18.14 -14.10 0.92
N ARG A 78 17.38 -13.33 0.13
CA ARG A 78 17.25 -11.88 0.29
C ARG A 78 16.05 -11.49 1.12
N LEU A 79 15.15 -12.42 1.43
CA LEU A 79 14.03 -12.18 2.34
C LEU A 79 14.52 -12.34 3.77
N THR A 80 15.19 -11.29 4.26
CA THR A 80 15.80 -11.24 5.59
C THR A 80 15.15 -10.12 6.41
N SER A 81 15.43 -10.09 7.72
CA SER A 81 15.00 -9.00 8.60
C SER A 81 15.45 -7.62 8.10
N VAL A 82 16.66 -7.53 7.54
CA VAL A 82 17.19 -6.31 6.92
C VAL A 82 16.31 -5.83 5.76
N THR A 83 15.84 -6.75 4.92
CA THR A 83 14.94 -6.43 3.81
C THR A 83 13.57 -6.00 4.30
N VAL A 84 13.06 -6.62 5.37
CA VAL A 84 11.79 -6.21 6.00
C VAL A 84 11.90 -4.77 6.50
N GLU A 85 12.97 -4.44 7.21
CA GLU A 85 13.21 -3.09 7.71
C GLU A 85 13.36 -2.06 6.58
N PHE A 86 14.09 -2.42 5.52
CA PHE A 86 14.17 -1.62 4.30
C PHE A 86 12.80 -1.35 3.68
N LEU A 87 11.93 -2.36 3.57
CA LEU A 87 10.59 -2.20 2.99
C LEU A 87 9.69 -1.35 3.90
N ARG A 88 9.81 -1.48 5.22
CA ARG A 88 9.10 -0.63 6.20
C ARG A 88 9.45 0.85 5.99
N LEU A 89 10.73 1.18 5.96
CA LEU A 89 11.21 2.55 5.75
C LEU A 89 10.82 3.10 4.37
N LEU A 90 10.89 2.26 3.32
CA LEU A 90 10.48 2.65 1.98
C LEU A 90 8.98 2.95 1.90
N PHE A 91 8.16 2.18 2.62
CA PHE A 91 6.73 2.42 2.73
C PHE A 91 6.42 3.72 3.49
N GLU A 92 7.16 4.01 4.57
CA GLU A 92 7.03 5.29 5.29
C GLU A 92 7.35 6.49 4.39
N GLU A 93 8.43 6.44 3.61
CA GLU A 93 8.75 7.45 2.60
C GLU A 93 7.66 7.58 1.54
N ALA A 94 7.05 6.47 1.11
CA ALA A 94 5.94 6.49 0.15
C ALA A 94 4.71 7.19 0.72
N LEU A 95 4.39 6.96 2.00
CA LEU A 95 3.29 7.64 2.69
C LEU A 95 3.55 9.15 2.80
N GLN A 96 4.78 9.58 3.06
CA GLN A 96 5.13 11.01 3.09
C GLN A 96 4.95 11.67 1.72
N VAL A 97 5.34 11.00 0.64
CA VAL A 97 5.12 11.48 -0.73
C VAL A 97 3.62 11.57 -1.05
N TRP A 98 2.80 10.65 -0.52
CA TRP A 98 1.35 10.68 -0.68
C TRP A 98 0.68 11.81 0.13
N GLN A 99 1.02 11.95 1.42
CA GLN A 99 0.43 12.94 2.32
C GLN A 99 0.69 14.38 1.87
N GLN A 100 1.81 14.65 1.22
CA GLN A 100 2.09 15.96 0.63
C GLN A 100 1.14 16.35 -0.52
N ARG A 101 0.32 15.42 -1.03
CA ARG A 101 -0.63 15.68 -2.14
C ARG A 101 -2.05 15.99 -1.67
N GLU A 102 -2.47 15.45 -0.55
CA GLU A 102 -3.77 15.77 0.06
C GLU A 102 -3.56 16.70 1.25
N GLY A 103 -3.45 18.00 0.95
CA GLY A 103 -3.89 18.97 1.93
C GLY A 103 -5.37 18.69 2.19
N LEU A 104 -5.67 17.99 3.29
CA LEU A 104 -7.02 17.99 3.84
C LEU A 104 -7.43 19.46 3.92
N TRP A 105 -8.60 19.76 3.37
CA TRP A 105 -9.13 21.11 3.22
C TRP A 105 -9.49 21.67 4.60
N LEU A 106 -8.51 21.85 5.48
CA LEU A 106 -8.71 22.34 6.84
C LEU A 106 -9.43 23.70 6.80
N GLU A 107 -9.14 24.52 5.79
CA GLU A 107 -9.84 25.78 5.50
C GLU A 107 -11.32 25.58 5.16
N LEU A 108 -11.68 24.53 4.41
CA LEU A 108 -13.09 24.20 4.11
C LEU A 108 -13.85 23.76 5.37
N PHE A 109 -13.13 23.20 6.34
CA PHE A 109 -13.69 22.74 7.60
C PHE A 109 -13.65 23.79 8.72
N GLU A 110 -12.97 24.93 8.55
CA GLU A 110 -12.94 26.02 9.54
C GLU A 110 -14.34 26.49 10.00
N PRO A 111 -15.37 26.58 9.12
CA PRO A 111 -16.71 26.95 9.56
C PRO A 111 -17.42 25.89 10.42
N PHE A 112 -16.99 24.63 10.38
CA PHE A 112 -17.62 23.54 11.10
C PHE A 112 -17.07 23.45 12.54
N ARG A 113 -17.86 23.89 13.51
CA ARG A 113 -17.47 23.92 14.94
C ARG A 113 -17.33 22.55 15.62
N GLY A 114 -17.67 21.46 14.94
CA GLY A 114 -17.57 20.11 15.47
C GLY A 114 -18.41 19.09 14.68
N VAL A 115 -18.12 17.81 14.88
CA VAL A 115 -18.92 16.70 14.37
C VAL A 115 -19.92 16.30 15.45
N TYR A 116 -21.21 16.50 15.20
CA TYR A 116 -22.28 16.12 16.13
C TYR A 116 -22.87 14.79 15.67
N LEU A 117 -22.53 13.71 16.37
CA LEU A 117 -23.13 12.40 16.14
C LEU A 117 -24.41 12.33 16.97
N ILE A 118 -25.56 12.26 16.30
CA ILE A 118 -26.85 12.09 16.98
C ILE A 118 -27.17 10.60 16.96
N ASP A 119 -27.27 10.01 18.16
CA ASP A 119 -27.85 8.68 18.33
C ASP A 119 -29.38 8.82 18.35
N SER A 120 -30.06 8.12 17.45
CA SER A 120 -31.52 8.10 17.39
C SER A 120 -32.01 6.67 17.37
N THR A 121 -32.92 6.34 18.28
CA THR A 121 -33.58 5.04 18.32
C THR A 121 -34.87 5.13 17.50
N HIS A 122 -35.00 4.28 16.49
CA HIS A 122 -36.27 4.13 15.76
C HIS A 122 -37.22 3.23 16.54
N ILE A 123 -38.41 3.72 16.88
CA ILE A 123 -39.53 2.87 17.32
C ILE A 123 -40.44 2.67 16.12
N GLY A 124 -40.54 1.44 15.62
CA GLY A 124 -41.51 1.08 14.58
C GLY A 124 -42.93 1.16 15.15
N LEU A 125 -43.82 1.84 14.44
CA LEU A 125 -45.25 1.80 14.75
C LEU A 125 -45.76 0.37 14.61
N ALA A 126 -46.44 -0.14 15.64
CA ALA A 126 -47.11 -1.42 15.55
C ALA A 126 -48.21 -1.33 14.49
N ASN A 127 -48.18 -2.22 13.49
CA ASN A 127 -49.32 -2.41 12.61
C ASN A 127 -50.50 -2.85 13.48
N TYR A 128 -51.58 -2.07 13.44
CA TYR A 128 -52.83 -2.43 14.08
C TYR A 128 -53.38 -3.67 13.36
N ASN A 129 -53.20 -4.85 13.95
CA ASN A 129 -53.98 -6.01 13.55
C ASN A 129 -55.38 -5.79 14.09
N GLU A 130 -56.38 -5.70 13.20
CA GLU A 130 -57.79 -5.68 13.57
C GLU A 130 -58.08 -6.87 14.53
N PRO A 131 -58.88 -6.68 15.59
CA PRO A 131 -59.31 -7.80 16.40
C PRO A 131 -60.18 -8.72 15.54
N GLU A 132 -59.79 -9.99 15.43
CA GLU A 132 -60.71 -11.04 15.02
C GLU A 132 -61.92 -10.99 15.95
N GLU A 133 -63.09 -10.61 15.42
CA GLU A 133 -64.34 -10.69 16.16
C GLU A 133 -64.62 -12.16 16.51
N LEU A 134 -64.46 -12.46 17.80
CA LEU A 134 -64.94 -13.68 18.42
C LEU A 134 -66.49 -13.68 18.42
N ASN A 135 -67.03 -14.38 17.44
CA ASN A 135 -68.14 -15.34 17.51
C ASN A 135 -69.52 -14.88 18.03
N ASN A 136 -70.54 -15.01 17.15
CA ASN A 136 -71.77 -15.77 17.42
C ASN A 136 -72.51 -16.12 16.13
#